data_AF-A0A936IYV4-F1
#
_entry.id   AF-A0A936IYV4-F1
#
_cell.length_a   1.000
_cell.length_b   1.000
_cell.length_c   1.000
_cell.angle_alpha   90.00
_cell.angle_beta   90.00
_cell.angle_gamma   90.00
#
_symmetry.space_group_name_H-M   'P 1'
#
loop_
_entity.id
_entity.type
_entity.pdbx_description
1 polymer ?
#
loop_
_entity_poly.entity_id
_entity_poly.type
_entity_poly.pdbx_seq_one_letter_code
_entity_poly.pdbx_strand_id
1 'polypeptide(L)'
;MLRSFVSFAAIMLLLAATFVMPPSAEARRCGEKPPETLLSLYRNSTGIYVSRFDRVEDFAVIEDEKEYSVVDIRRHFSVSGTLKGEARKFVVVEEQEYRSKDIQPEEPESEEQLPAETETPETDADTETEEEEYFGPPRLEPGDEVLIFVKNGETEGSVVLTDYRDAVKKLNPEAMAAYEQRVKELNGIFGSGKVDDAEIVSWLVRTTEDPITRWEGAYELNTAFETFEWKEKRAAIVKEKTARGEKLEDWEIDPEEGSEGDETEIDTSAYARLLTDGQKQRLLNVLLEQMPAKDGAEGEGKLRKMSEGDRILLELVARWGDDRLAVFLLEQLKANPDVPYLNSQLMEKIALVLDDQRVKDLAERYGRIYYEDSEEITDDDAEAVVMEKTDTDTPEIPETGEPSKEADADIESAGSKVKRKTYGELRAELMSAFVLQSEQVLADPERQLAAK
;
A
#
# COMPACT_ATOMS: atom_id res chain seq x y z
N MET A 1 -5.01 -63.99 -32.87
CA MET A 1 -5.83 -62.87 -32.37
C MET A 1 -5.26 -62.23 -31.09
N LEU A 2 -3.96 -62.33 -30.80
CA LEU A 2 -3.35 -61.72 -29.60
C LEU A 2 -2.23 -60.70 -29.89
N ARG A 3 -1.96 -60.40 -31.17
CA ARG A 3 -0.90 -59.45 -31.58
C ARG A 3 -1.41 -58.08 -32.04
N SER A 4 -2.72 -57.92 -32.31
CA SER A 4 -3.31 -56.61 -32.68
C SER A 4 -3.82 -55.79 -31.49
N PHE A 5 -4.02 -56.38 -30.31
CA PHE A 5 -4.49 -55.64 -29.13
C PHE A 5 -3.37 -54.91 -28.37
N VAL A 6 -2.12 -55.40 -28.46
CA VAL A 6 -0.98 -54.76 -27.80
C VAL A 6 -0.56 -53.47 -28.52
N SER A 7 -0.74 -53.40 -29.84
CA SER A 7 -0.37 -52.20 -30.62
C SER A 7 -1.34 -51.04 -30.45
N PHE A 8 -2.62 -51.31 -30.15
CA PHE A 8 -3.61 -50.24 -29.90
C PHE A 8 -3.46 -49.62 -28.51
N ALA A 9 -3.06 -50.41 -27.51
CA ALA A 9 -2.78 -49.90 -26.17
C ALA A 9 -1.52 -49.01 -26.13
N ALA A 10 -0.49 -49.34 -26.92
CA ALA A 10 0.73 -48.53 -27.01
C ALA A 10 0.48 -47.18 -27.71
N ILE A 11 -0.42 -47.11 -28.70
CA ILE A 11 -0.76 -45.87 -29.40
C ILE A 11 -1.66 -44.97 -28.54
N MET A 12 -2.58 -45.54 -27.73
CA MET A 12 -3.39 -44.76 -26.79
C MET A 12 -2.58 -44.24 -25.59
N LEU A 13 -1.55 -44.95 -25.13
CA LEU A 13 -0.61 -44.44 -24.11
C LEU A 13 0.31 -43.34 -24.64
N LEU A 14 0.68 -43.37 -25.93
CA LEU A 14 1.43 -42.29 -26.57
C LEU A 14 0.57 -41.07 -26.91
N LEU A 15 -0.74 -41.24 -27.18
CA LEU A 15 -1.67 -40.13 -27.39
C LEU A 15 -2.19 -39.50 -26.09
N ALA A 16 -2.24 -40.26 -24.99
CA ALA A 16 -2.51 -39.71 -23.65
C ALA A 16 -1.34 -38.86 -23.11
N ALA A 17 -0.11 -39.13 -23.56
CA ALA A 17 1.07 -38.34 -23.20
C ALA A 17 1.19 -37.03 -24.02
N THR A 18 0.44 -36.86 -25.11
CA THR A 18 0.48 -35.63 -25.94
C THR A 18 -0.59 -34.60 -25.60
N PHE A 19 -1.41 -34.83 -24.56
CA PHE A 19 -2.42 -33.86 -24.08
C PHE A 19 -2.22 -33.38 -22.64
N VAL A 20 -1.12 -33.77 -21.99
CA VAL A 20 -0.59 -33.05 -20.83
C VAL A 20 0.53 -32.17 -21.36
N MET A 21 0.16 -31.11 -22.08
CA MET A 21 1.04 -29.96 -22.12
C MET A 21 1.17 -29.48 -20.67
N PRO A 22 2.37 -29.31 -20.11
CA PRO A 22 2.49 -28.48 -18.92
C PRO A 22 1.84 -27.15 -19.29
N PRO A 23 0.98 -26.56 -18.44
CA PRO A 23 0.64 -25.16 -18.63
C PRO A 23 1.99 -24.48 -18.80
N SER A 24 2.17 -23.86 -19.97
CA SER A 24 3.32 -23.02 -20.22
C SER A 24 3.58 -22.21 -18.96
N ALA A 25 4.81 -22.26 -18.48
CA ALA A 25 5.34 -21.34 -17.49
C ALA A 25 5.34 -19.91 -18.07
N GLU A 26 4.17 -19.43 -18.46
CA GLU A 26 3.78 -18.11 -18.04
C GLU A 26 3.83 -18.22 -16.53
N ALA A 27 4.87 -17.64 -15.93
CA ALA A 27 4.79 -17.16 -14.57
C ALA A 27 3.53 -16.29 -14.53
N ARG A 28 2.37 -16.92 -14.27
CA ARG A 28 1.23 -16.26 -13.67
C ARG A 28 1.88 -15.61 -12.49
N ARG A 29 2.05 -14.28 -12.55
CA ARG A 29 2.41 -13.47 -11.40
C ARG A 29 1.51 -14.01 -10.30
N CYS A 30 2.08 -14.79 -9.37
CA CYS A 30 1.34 -15.19 -8.18
C CYS A 30 0.77 -13.89 -7.65
N GLY A 31 -0.56 -13.82 -7.47
CA GLY A 31 -1.18 -12.63 -6.91
C GLY A 31 -0.36 -12.25 -5.69
N GLU A 32 0.11 -11.01 -5.64
CA GLU A 32 1.03 -10.57 -4.62
C GLU A 32 0.35 -10.79 -3.26
N LYS A 33 0.86 -11.73 -2.47
CA LYS A 33 0.25 -12.08 -1.19
C LYS A 33 0.30 -10.84 -0.30
N PRO A 34 -0.82 -10.43 0.34
CA PRO A 34 -0.79 -9.31 1.26
C PRO A 34 0.24 -9.53 2.38
N PRO A 35 0.88 -8.47 2.89
CA PRO A 35 1.82 -8.53 4.01
C PRO A 35 1.20 -9.07 5.29
N GLU A 36 1.92 -9.95 5.97
CA GLU A 36 1.50 -10.55 7.23
C GLU A 36 1.92 -9.67 8.42
N THR A 37 0.93 -9.26 9.21
CA THR A 37 1.16 -8.46 10.42
C THR A 37 1.67 -9.33 11.57
N LEU A 38 2.18 -8.67 12.61
CA LEU A 38 2.58 -9.30 13.87
C LEU A 38 1.44 -10.10 14.50
N LEU A 39 0.19 -9.64 14.40
CA LEU A 39 -0.96 -10.36 14.94
C LEU A 39 -1.21 -11.65 14.16
N SER A 40 -1.19 -11.59 12.83
CA SER A 40 -1.37 -12.76 11.96
C SER A 40 -0.24 -13.77 12.17
N LEU A 41 1.01 -13.33 12.09
CA LEU A 41 2.18 -14.16 12.35
C LEU A 41 2.11 -14.80 13.74
N TYR A 42 1.72 -14.04 14.77
CA TYR A 42 1.55 -14.57 16.12
C TYR A 42 0.50 -15.68 16.18
N ARG A 43 -0.66 -15.49 15.54
CA ARG A 43 -1.76 -16.48 15.54
C ARG A 43 -1.34 -17.77 14.87
N ASN A 44 -0.65 -17.66 13.73
CA ASN A 44 -0.23 -18.77 12.90
C ASN A 44 1.01 -19.49 13.44
N SER A 45 1.73 -18.89 14.40
CA SER A 45 2.93 -19.47 15.00
C SER A 45 2.62 -20.47 16.11
N THR A 46 3.28 -21.63 16.06
CA THR A 46 3.42 -22.52 17.23
C THR A 46 4.63 -22.14 18.07
N GLY A 47 5.62 -21.44 17.50
CA GLY A 47 6.80 -20.93 18.18
C GLY A 47 7.24 -19.56 17.67
N ILE A 48 7.72 -18.71 18.58
CA ILE A 48 8.30 -17.39 18.27
C ILE A 48 9.60 -17.25 19.05
N TYR A 49 10.69 -16.94 18.34
CA TYR A 49 12.03 -16.95 18.90
C TYR A 49 12.82 -15.70 18.54
N VAL A 50 13.56 -15.18 19.51
CA VAL A 50 14.67 -14.25 19.26
C VAL A 50 15.88 -15.10 18.94
N SER A 51 16.46 -14.90 17.77
CA SER A 51 17.51 -15.76 17.24
C SER A 51 18.60 -14.96 16.54
N ARG A 52 19.77 -15.57 16.40
CA ARG A 52 20.85 -15.11 15.54
C ARG A 52 20.93 -15.99 14.30
N PHE A 53 21.00 -15.38 13.14
CA PHE A 53 21.23 -16.12 11.90
C PHE A 53 22.68 -16.61 11.84
N ASP A 54 22.88 -17.91 11.55
CA ASP A 54 24.19 -18.53 11.54
C ASP A 54 24.73 -18.74 10.12
N ARG A 55 23.96 -19.41 9.25
CA ARG A 55 24.33 -19.72 7.87
C ARG A 55 23.17 -20.28 7.04
N VAL A 56 23.34 -20.25 5.72
CA VAL A 56 22.60 -21.09 4.77
C VAL A 56 23.45 -22.31 4.41
N GLU A 57 22.83 -23.48 4.29
CA GLU A 57 23.44 -24.71 3.83
C GLU A 57 22.64 -25.27 2.65
N ASP A 58 23.29 -25.46 1.50
CA ASP A 58 22.70 -26.15 0.35
C ASP A 58 22.58 -27.64 0.69
N PHE A 59 21.34 -28.14 0.74
CA PHE A 59 21.06 -29.52 1.11
C PHE A 59 20.97 -30.43 -0.12
N ALA A 60 20.19 -30.04 -1.13
CA ALA A 60 20.02 -30.82 -2.36
C ALA A 60 19.62 -29.95 -3.55
N VAL A 61 20.04 -30.31 -4.75
CA VAL A 61 19.48 -29.74 -5.99
C VAL A 61 18.28 -30.61 -6.38
N ILE A 62 17.09 -30.02 -6.39
CA ILE A 62 15.82 -30.70 -6.69
C ILE A 62 15.59 -30.74 -8.19
N GLU A 63 15.86 -29.60 -8.84
CA GLU A 63 15.67 -29.40 -10.26
C GLU A 63 16.86 -28.65 -10.84
N ASP A 64 17.35 -29.11 -11.99
CA ASP A 64 18.51 -28.55 -12.66
C ASP A 64 18.20 -28.40 -14.15
N GLU A 65 17.52 -27.30 -14.50
CA GLU A 65 17.17 -26.97 -15.87
C GLU A 65 18.28 -26.15 -16.54
N LYS A 66 18.12 -25.83 -17.83
CA LYS A 66 19.13 -25.07 -18.57
C LYS A 66 19.30 -23.63 -18.04
N GLU A 67 18.19 -23.00 -17.64
CA GLU A 67 18.12 -21.57 -17.30
C GLU A 67 18.07 -21.31 -15.78
N TYR A 68 17.69 -22.31 -14.98
CA TYR A 68 17.65 -22.21 -13.52
C TYR A 68 17.96 -23.53 -12.82
N SER A 69 18.25 -23.46 -11.53
CA SER A 69 18.20 -24.60 -10.61
C SER A 69 17.31 -24.28 -9.41
N VAL A 70 16.63 -25.31 -8.89
CA VAL A 70 15.89 -25.25 -7.63
C VAL A 70 16.68 -26.03 -6.59
N VAL A 71 17.09 -25.35 -5.52
CA VAL A 71 17.94 -25.89 -4.47
C VAL A 71 17.16 -25.92 -3.15
N ASP A 72 17.08 -27.08 -2.52
CA ASP A 72 16.70 -27.18 -1.11
C ASP A 72 17.82 -26.59 -0.26
N ILE A 73 17.50 -25.53 0.47
CA ILE A 73 18.41 -24.87 1.40
C ILE A 73 17.93 -25.04 2.83
N ARG A 74 18.88 -25.02 3.76
CA ARG A 74 18.64 -25.01 5.20
C ARG A 74 19.18 -23.73 5.81
N ARG A 75 18.31 -22.96 6.44
CA ARG A 75 18.69 -21.77 7.22
C ARG A 75 18.82 -22.17 8.69
N HIS A 76 20.01 -21.93 9.24
CA HIS A 76 20.34 -22.26 10.62
C HIS A 76 20.28 -21.01 11.50
N PHE A 77 19.57 -21.13 12.63
CA PHE A 77 19.41 -20.07 13.60
C PHE A 77 19.78 -20.56 15.01
N SER A 78 20.58 -19.77 15.71
CA SER A 78 20.89 -19.96 17.12
C SER A 78 19.92 -19.16 17.98
N VAL A 79 19.11 -19.85 18.80
CA VAL A 79 18.05 -19.22 19.60
C VAL A 79 18.64 -18.62 20.88
N SER A 80 18.41 -17.33 21.08
CA SER A 80 18.78 -16.60 22.30
C SER A 80 17.60 -16.42 23.27
N GLY A 81 16.37 -16.39 22.75
CA GLY A 81 15.15 -16.19 23.53
C GLY A 81 13.95 -16.92 22.94
N THR A 82 13.04 -17.39 23.81
CA THR A 82 11.75 -17.98 23.40
C THR A 82 10.63 -17.09 23.91
N LEU A 83 9.84 -16.55 22.99
CA LEU A 83 8.71 -15.68 23.30
C LEU A 83 7.39 -16.46 23.31
N LYS A 84 7.25 -17.48 22.46
CA LYS A 84 6.08 -18.37 22.38
C LYS A 84 6.53 -19.78 22.03
N GLY A 85 5.82 -20.78 22.54
CA GLY A 85 6.07 -22.19 22.23
C GLY A 85 7.15 -22.84 23.09
N GLU A 86 7.62 -24.01 22.66
CA GLU A 86 8.64 -24.77 23.36
C GLU A 86 10.03 -24.15 23.19
N ALA A 87 10.81 -24.11 24.28
CA ALA A 87 12.17 -23.60 24.26
C ALA A 87 13.09 -24.47 23.39
N ARG A 88 13.82 -23.83 22.48
CA ARG A 88 14.77 -24.47 21.57
C ARG A 88 16.15 -23.82 21.69
N LYS A 89 17.21 -24.57 21.39
CA LYS A 89 18.58 -24.04 21.26
C LYS A 89 18.90 -23.60 19.84
N PHE A 90 18.33 -24.31 18.87
CA PHE A 90 18.52 -24.07 17.45
C PHE A 90 17.19 -24.23 16.74
N VAL A 91 17.00 -23.45 15.70
CA VAL A 91 15.92 -23.61 14.72
C VAL A 91 16.57 -23.79 13.36
N VAL A 92 16.14 -24.81 12.64
CA VAL A 92 16.56 -25.06 11.26
C VAL A 92 15.29 -25.05 10.42
N VAL A 93 15.27 -24.19 9.41
CA VAL A 93 14.15 -24.06 8.47
C VAL A 93 14.65 -24.58 7.12
N GLU A 94 13.85 -25.45 6.50
CA GLU A 94 14.08 -25.95 5.14
C GLU A 94 13.22 -25.14 4.17
N GLU A 95 13.84 -24.62 3.10
CA GLU A 95 13.20 -23.78 2.08
C GLU A 95 13.72 -24.20 0.69
N GLN A 96 12.98 -23.84 -0.36
CA GLN A 96 13.41 -24.01 -1.75
C GLN A 96 13.81 -22.66 -2.34
N GLU A 97 14.99 -22.60 -2.96
CA GLU A 97 15.52 -21.39 -3.59
C GLU A 97 15.69 -21.58 -5.09
N TYR A 98 15.08 -20.69 -5.87
CA TYR A 98 15.27 -20.61 -7.33
C TYR A 98 16.54 -19.80 -7.63
N ARG A 99 17.48 -20.40 -8.37
CA ARG A 99 18.74 -19.75 -8.78
C ARG A 99 18.80 -19.69 -10.31
N SER A 100 18.80 -18.46 -10.84
CA SER A 100 18.99 -18.24 -12.28
C SER A 100 20.44 -18.50 -12.66
N LYS A 101 20.66 -19.18 -13.80
CA LYS A 101 22.00 -19.48 -14.33
C LYS A 101 22.54 -18.41 -15.28
N ASP A 102 21.69 -17.46 -15.70
CA ASP A 102 22.02 -16.48 -16.74
C ASP A 102 22.46 -15.10 -16.22
N ILE A 103 22.66 -14.93 -14.90
CA ILE A 103 23.32 -13.73 -14.36
C ILE A 103 24.80 -14.07 -14.15
N GLN A 104 25.63 -13.82 -15.18
CA GLN A 104 27.03 -13.54 -14.92
C GLN A 104 27.08 -12.26 -14.08
N PRO A 105 27.71 -12.26 -12.90
CA PRO A 105 28.07 -10.99 -12.27
C PRO A 105 28.97 -10.26 -13.28
N GLU A 106 28.61 -9.04 -13.67
CA GLU A 106 29.56 -8.20 -14.39
C GLU A 106 30.83 -8.15 -13.55
N GLU A 107 31.93 -8.66 -14.13
CA GLU A 107 33.25 -8.49 -13.54
C GLU A 107 33.45 -6.98 -13.33
N PRO A 108 33.96 -6.54 -12.17
CA PRO A 108 34.27 -5.13 -12.00
C PRO A 108 35.27 -4.76 -13.10
N GLU A 109 34.86 -3.87 -14.01
CA GLU A 109 35.75 -3.35 -15.03
C GLU A 109 37.02 -2.88 -14.34
N SER A 110 38.12 -3.53 -14.70
CA SER A 110 39.45 -3.25 -14.19
C SER A 110 39.76 -1.77 -14.36
N GLU A 111 40.21 -1.14 -13.27
CA GLU A 111 40.75 0.22 -13.21
C GLU A 111 41.71 0.51 -14.39
N GLU A 112 41.21 1.04 -15.50
CA GLU A 112 42.04 1.76 -16.46
C GLU A 112 42.34 3.14 -15.89
N GLN A 113 43.53 3.24 -15.29
CA GLN A 113 44.17 4.49 -14.90
C GLN A 113 44.26 5.45 -16.10
N LEU A 114 43.47 6.52 -16.07
CA LEU A 114 43.73 7.74 -16.83
C LEU A 114 44.12 8.89 -15.89
N PRO A 115 45.06 9.76 -16.30
CA PRO A 115 45.86 10.55 -15.40
C PRO A 115 45.11 11.76 -14.82
N ALA A 116 45.51 12.10 -13.60
CA ALA A 116 45.04 13.24 -12.84
C ALA A 116 45.17 14.57 -13.61
N GLU A 117 44.03 15.24 -13.81
CA GLU A 117 43.97 16.70 -13.85
C GLU A 117 42.95 17.17 -12.82
N THR A 118 43.45 18.02 -11.94
CA THR A 118 42.80 18.64 -10.80
C THR A 118 41.80 19.69 -11.25
N GLU A 119 40.50 19.45 -11.09
CA GLU A 119 39.51 20.51 -10.85
C GLU A 119 38.53 20.04 -9.75
N THR A 120 38.12 20.99 -8.94
CA THR A 120 37.47 20.90 -7.62
C THR A 120 36.17 20.08 -7.57
N PRO A 121 35.89 19.35 -6.48
CA PRO A 121 34.63 18.63 -6.34
C PRO A 121 33.51 19.63 -5.95
N GLU A 122 32.66 19.97 -6.90
CA GLU A 122 31.28 20.33 -6.55
C GLU A 122 30.60 19.04 -6.08
N THR A 123 30.04 19.12 -4.87
CA THR A 123 29.50 17.98 -4.15
C THR A 123 28.05 17.79 -4.58
N ASP A 124 27.85 17.14 -5.72
CA ASP A 124 26.53 16.61 -6.07
C ASP A 124 26.28 15.35 -5.22
N ALA A 125 25.79 15.60 -4.02
CA ALA A 125 25.14 14.61 -3.19
C ALA A 125 23.72 14.43 -3.72
N ASP A 126 23.54 13.55 -4.70
CA ASP A 126 22.24 12.93 -5.02
C ASP A 126 22.49 11.78 -6.02
N THR A 127 22.93 10.66 -5.48
CA THR A 127 22.73 9.34 -6.09
C THR A 127 22.51 8.37 -4.95
N GLU A 128 21.42 8.60 -4.20
CA GLU A 128 20.77 7.49 -3.51
C GLU A 128 20.31 6.53 -4.60
N THR A 129 21.00 5.40 -4.67
CA THR A 129 20.61 4.27 -5.50
C THR A 129 19.21 3.90 -5.04
N GLU A 130 18.22 4.00 -5.93
CA GLU A 130 16.92 3.37 -5.73
C GLU A 130 17.19 1.88 -5.54
N GLU A 131 17.27 1.44 -4.27
CA GLU A 131 17.25 0.01 -3.95
C GLU A 131 15.91 -0.51 -4.49
N GLU A 132 15.96 -1.20 -5.64
CA GLU A 132 14.83 -1.97 -6.16
C GLU A 132 14.21 -2.75 -4.99
N GLU A 133 12.95 -2.47 -4.66
CA GLU A 133 12.22 -3.12 -3.57
C GLU A 133 12.27 -4.64 -3.75
N TYR A 134 13.19 -5.30 -3.06
CA TYR A 134 13.34 -6.74 -3.10
C TYR A 134 12.18 -7.37 -2.33
N PHE A 135 11.19 -7.88 -3.06
CA PHE A 135 10.01 -8.61 -2.55
C PHE A 135 10.33 -10.03 -2.03
N GLY A 136 11.45 -10.20 -1.32
CA GLY A 136 11.86 -11.46 -0.70
C GLY A 136 12.18 -11.31 0.78
N PRO A 137 12.41 -12.43 1.51
CA PRO A 137 12.85 -12.37 2.90
C PRO A 137 14.12 -11.53 3.02
N PRO A 138 14.34 -10.83 4.16
CA PRO A 138 15.49 -9.94 4.30
C PRO A 138 16.79 -10.68 3.98
N ARG A 139 17.72 -10.04 3.27
CA ARG A 139 19.07 -10.60 3.10
C ARG A 139 19.73 -10.68 4.47
N LEU A 140 20.04 -11.89 4.91
CA LEU A 140 20.63 -12.17 6.22
C LEU A 140 22.12 -12.45 6.10
N GLU A 141 22.90 -11.83 6.98
CA GLU A 141 24.32 -12.10 7.17
C GLU A 141 24.55 -12.83 8.49
N PRO A 142 25.51 -13.78 8.55
CA PRO A 142 25.86 -14.46 9.79
C PRO A 142 26.12 -13.45 10.93
N GLY A 143 25.36 -13.57 12.02
CA GLY A 143 25.42 -12.65 13.15
C GLY A 143 24.19 -11.75 13.30
N ASP A 144 23.38 -11.59 12.26
CA ASP A 144 22.15 -10.81 12.29
C ASP A 144 21.18 -11.33 13.36
N GLU A 145 20.60 -10.39 14.12
CA GLU A 145 19.56 -10.69 15.10
C GLU A 145 18.19 -10.58 14.44
N VAL A 146 17.39 -11.63 14.63
CA VAL A 146 16.10 -11.81 13.96
C VAL A 146 15.04 -12.29 14.93
N LEU A 147 13.81 -11.80 14.71
CA LEU A 147 12.61 -12.38 15.29
C LEU A 147 12.02 -13.36 14.27
N ILE A 148 11.92 -14.64 14.65
CA ILE A 148 11.43 -15.70 13.76
C ILE A 148 10.11 -16.29 14.25
N PHE A 149 9.19 -16.47 13.31
CA PHE A 149 7.85 -17.01 13.50
C PHE A 149 7.75 -18.37 12.81
N VAL A 150 7.48 -19.42 13.57
CA VAL A 150 7.45 -20.79 13.03
C VAL A 150 6.18 -21.52 13.42
N LYS A 151 5.78 -22.46 12.55
CA LYS A 151 4.75 -23.47 12.81
C LYS A 151 5.34 -24.87 12.69
N ASN A 152 4.60 -25.86 13.18
CA ASN A 152 5.02 -27.25 13.05
C ASN A 152 5.04 -27.64 11.56
N GLY A 153 6.10 -28.30 11.12
CA GLY A 153 6.19 -28.87 9.78
C GLY A 153 5.43 -30.19 9.67
N GLU A 154 5.45 -30.79 8.48
CA GLU A 154 4.79 -32.07 8.21
C GLU A 154 5.42 -33.24 8.96
N THR A 155 6.72 -33.14 9.28
CA THR A 155 7.46 -34.17 10.01
C THR A 155 7.46 -33.86 11.49
N GLU A 156 7.27 -34.89 12.33
CA GLU A 156 7.27 -34.73 13.78
C GLU A 156 8.58 -34.08 14.27
N GLY A 157 8.45 -32.94 14.97
CA GLY A 157 9.58 -32.16 15.48
C GLY A 157 10.18 -31.16 14.49
N SER A 158 9.85 -31.24 13.19
CA SER A 158 10.27 -30.23 12.22
C SER A 158 9.44 -28.96 12.36
N VAL A 159 10.03 -27.83 11.94
CA VAL A 159 9.38 -26.52 11.94
C VAL A 159 9.59 -25.86 10.59
N VAL A 160 8.61 -25.08 10.18
CA VAL A 160 8.65 -24.26 8.96
C VAL A 160 8.26 -22.84 9.33
N LEU A 161 8.64 -21.87 8.49
CA LEU A 161 8.18 -20.49 8.67
C LEU A 161 6.65 -20.41 8.56
N THR A 162 6.04 -19.50 9.31
CA THR A 162 4.60 -19.25 9.19
C THR A 162 4.22 -18.64 7.85
N ASP A 163 5.14 -17.86 7.29
CA ASP A 163 5.03 -17.14 6.02
C ASP A 163 6.42 -17.04 5.38
N TYR A 164 6.51 -17.11 4.05
CA TYR A 164 7.80 -17.12 3.35
C TYR A 164 8.47 -15.73 3.26
N ARG A 165 7.69 -14.64 3.32
CA ARG A 165 8.18 -13.25 3.21
C ARG A 165 8.39 -12.65 4.60
N ASP A 166 7.38 -12.75 5.47
CA ASP A 166 7.25 -11.87 6.63
C ASP A 166 7.60 -12.55 7.97
N ALA A 167 7.78 -13.87 7.99
CA ALA A 167 8.03 -14.64 9.21
C ALA A 167 9.45 -14.49 9.78
N VAL A 168 10.35 -13.81 9.09
CA VAL A 168 11.69 -13.49 9.59
C VAL A 168 11.87 -11.98 9.53
N LYS A 169 11.90 -11.35 10.71
CA LYS A 169 12.11 -9.90 10.84
C LYS A 169 13.53 -9.65 11.35
N LYS A 170 14.38 -9.05 10.51
CA LYS A 170 15.68 -8.52 10.91
C LYS A 170 15.46 -7.19 11.63
N LEU A 171 15.86 -7.11 12.89
CA LEU A 171 15.55 -5.96 13.76
C LEU A 171 16.82 -5.45 14.43
N ASN A 172 16.92 -4.13 14.58
CA ASN A 172 17.92 -3.54 15.48
C ASN A 172 17.50 -3.75 16.96
N PRO A 173 18.37 -3.51 17.95
CA PRO A 173 18.06 -3.79 19.35
C PRO A 173 16.84 -3.05 19.91
N GLU A 174 16.60 -1.81 19.47
CA GLU A 174 15.44 -1.02 19.90
C GLU A 174 14.14 -1.62 19.35
N ALA A 175 14.13 -1.96 18.06
CA ALA A 175 12.99 -2.60 17.42
C ALA A 175 12.74 -4.00 17.98
N MET A 176 13.79 -4.79 18.23
CA MET A 176 13.65 -6.09 18.88
C MET A 176 12.92 -5.97 20.22
N ALA A 177 13.33 -5.03 21.07
CA ALA A 177 12.68 -4.80 22.36
C ALA A 177 11.20 -4.41 22.23
N ALA A 178 10.85 -3.57 21.26
CA ALA A 178 9.47 -3.17 20.98
C ALA A 178 8.62 -4.38 20.55
N TYR A 179 9.11 -5.18 19.60
CA TYR A 179 8.41 -6.37 19.12
C TYR A 179 8.28 -7.45 20.19
N GLU A 180 9.33 -7.70 20.99
CA GLU A 180 9.27 -8.62 22.14
C GLU A 180 8.16 -8.22 23.11
N GLN A 181 8.06 -6.92 23.43
CA GLN A 181 7.02 -6.39 24.30
C GLN A 181 5.63 -6.59 23.69
N ARG A 182 5.44 -6.34 22.39
CA ARG A 182 4.17 -6.59 21.70
C ARG A 182 3.78 -8.07 21.71
N VAL A 183 4.71 -8.99 21.47
CA VAL A 183 4.47 -10.45 21.55
C VAL A 183 4.11 -10.87 22.97
N LYS A 184 4.76 -10.30 23.99
CA LYS A 184 4.44 -10.58 25.39
C LYS A 184 3.02 -10.15 25.77
N GLU A 185 2.55 -9.02 25.25
CA GLU A 185 1.16 -8.59 25.42
C GLU A 185 0.18 -9.56 24.75
N LEU A 186 0.48 -10.03 23.54
CA LEU A 186 -0.31 -11.05 22.86
C LEU A 186 -0.35 -12.37 23.65
N ASN A 187 0.76 -12.81 24.25
CA ASN A 187 0.76 -13.96 25.15
C ASN A 187 -0.21 -13.79 26.32
N GLY A 188 -0.34 -12.57 26.86
CA GLY A 188 -1.31 -12.23 27.90
C GLY A 188 -2.76 -12.36 27.43
N ILE A 189 -3.07 -11.79 26.26
CA ILE A 189 -4.42 -11.79 25.67
C ILE A 189 -4.86 -13.23 25.32
N PHE A 190 -4.01 -13.98 24.62
CA PHE A 190 -4.33 -15.31 24.13
C PHE A 190 -4.13 -16.42 25.19
N GLY A 191 -3.40 -16.15 26.27
CA GLY A 191 -3.17 -17.11 27.36
C GLY A 191 -4.38 -17.32 28.29
N SER A 192 -5.39 -16.44 28.24
CA SER A 192 -6.56 -16.44 29.12
C SER A 192 -7.64 -17.48 28.74
N GLY A 193 -7.49 -18.17 27.61
CA GLY A 193 -8.38 -19.23 27.13
C GLY A 193 -9.59 -18.75 26.32
N LYS A 194 -10.13 -17.56 26.62
CA LYS A 194 -11.09 -16.86 25.75
C LYS A 194 -10.51 -15.51 25.36
N VAL A 195 -10.21 -15.37 24.08
CA VAL A 195 -9.71 -14.12 23.50
C VAL A 195 -10.84 -13.08 23.48
N ASP A 196 -10.56 -11.89 24.00
CA ASP A 196 -11.45 -10.72 23.92
C ASP A 196 -10.97 -9.80 22.79
N ASP A 197 -11.80 -9.65 21.76
CA ASP A 197 -11.50 -8.80 20.60
C ASP A 197 -11.31 -7.32 21.00
N ALA A 198 -11.94 -6.86 22.08
CA ALA A 198 -11.73 -5.50 22.59
C ALA A 198 -10.32 -5.31 23.17
N GLU A 199 -9.73 -6.37 23.75
CA GLU A 199 -8.33 -6.35 24.19
C GLU A 199 -7.38 -6.35 23.00
N ILE A 200 -7.69 -7.11 21.94
CA ILE A 200 -6.94 -7.08 20.67
C ILE A 200 -6.97 -5.68 20.07
N VAL A 201 -8.14 -5.05 19.93
CA VAL A 201 -8.28 -3.70 19.39
C VAL A 201 -7.49 -2.69 20.24
N SER A 202 -7.53 -2.83 21.56
CA SER A 202 -6.72 -2.00 22.45
C SER A 202 -5.22 -2.20 22.26
N TRP A 203 -4.78 -3.43 21.99
CA TRP A 203 -3.39 -3.75 21.64
C TRP A 203 -3.00 -3.21 20.26
N LEU A 204 -3.87 -3.29 19.26
CA LEU A 204 -3.65 -2.73 17.93
C LEU A 204 -3.44 -1.22 18.00
N VAL A 205 -4.29 -0.51 18.75
CA VAL A 205 -4.14 0.93 18.95
C VAL A 205 -2.79 1.29 19.58
N ARG A 206 -2.35 0.57 20.62
CA ARG A 206 -1.00 0.79 21.21
C ARG A 206 0.13 0.49 20.22
N THR A 207 -0.08 -0.50 19.36
CA THR A 207 0.87 -0.91 18.32
C THR A 207 0.97 0.17 17.24
N THR A 208 -0.13 0.83 16.90
CA THR A 208 -0.19 1.99 15.99
C THR A 208 0.41 3.27 16.60
N GLU A 209 0.23 3.49 17.91
CA GLU A 209 0.76 4.67 18.62
C GLU A 209 2.30 4.67 18.63
N ASP A 210 2.92 3.49 18.74
CA ASP A 210 4.39 3.32 18.74
C ASP A 210 4.97 3.41 17.32
N PRO A 211 5.89 4.35 17.02
CA PRO A 211 6.44 4.53 15.68
C PRO A 211 7.15 3.29 15.12
N ILE A 212 7.74 2.44 15.97
CA ILE A 212 8.48 1.24 15.53
C ILE A 212 7.52 0.15 15.05
N THR A 213 6.37 0.01 15.70
CA THR A 213 5.38 -1.02 15.38
C THR A 213 4.17 -0.45 14.66
N ARG A 214 4.17 0.84 14.29
CA ARG A 214 2.99 1.55 13.78
C ARG A 214 2.33 0.84 12.63
N TRP A 215 3.14 0.41 11.67
CA TRP A 215 2.69 -0.29 10.49
C TRP A 215 1.89 -1.55 10.85
N GLU A 216 2.37 -2.35 11.81
CA GLU A 216 1.71 -3.58 12.26
C GLU A 216 0.28 -3.33 12.75
N GLY A 217 0.08 -2.28 13.55
CA GLY A 217 -1.22 -1.95 14.11
C GLY A 217 -2.12 -1.21 13.11
N ALA A 218 -1.58 -0.24 12.38
CA ALA A 218 -2.32 0.56 11.42
C ALA A 218 -2.84 -0.30 10.25
N TYR A 219 -2.00 -1.19 9.72
CA TYR A 219 -2.35 -2.09 8.62
C TYR A 219 -3.47 -3.04 9.02
N GLU A 220 -3.33 -3.75 10.14
CA GLU A 220 -4.37 -4.67 10.62
C GLU A 220 -5.72 -3.96 10.83
N LEU A 221 -5.71 -2.76 11.42
CA LEU A 221 -6.93 -1.97 11.61
C LEU A 221 -7.50 -1.53 10.26
N ASN A 222 -6.67 -1.02 9.35
CA ASN A 222 -7.11 -0.59 8.03
C ASN A 222 -7.77 -1.74 7.24
N THR A 223 -7.13 -2.91 7.18
CA THR A 223 -7.68 -4.10 6.54
C THR A 223 -8.98 -4.58 7.21
N ALA A 224 -9.08 -4.48 8.53
CA ALA A 224 -10.33 -4.78 9.24
C ALA A 224 -11.49 -3.85 8.84
N PHE A 225 -11.21 -2.55 8.64
CA PHE A 225 -12.19 -1.59 8.13
C PHE A 225 -12.57 -1.87 6.68
N GLU A 226 -11.61 -2.16 5.80
CA GLU A 226 -11.87 -2.50 4.39
C GLU A 226 -12.74 -3.76 4.28
N THR A 227 -12.42 -4.79 5.06
CA THR A 227 -13.20 -6.03 5.12
C THR A 227 -14.62 -5.75 5.63
N PHE A 228 -14.76 -4.91 6.66
CA PHE A 228 -16.04 -4.51 7.21
C PHE A 228 -16.91 -3.75 6.19
N GLU A 229 -16.35 -2.71 5.56
CA GLU A 229 -17.03 -1.89 4.55
C GLU A 229 -17.44 -2.72 3.32
N TRP A 230 -16.57 -3.63 2.87
CA TRP A 230 -16.88 -4.55 1.79
C TRP A 230 -18.07 -5.45 2.16
N LYS A 231 -18.08 -6.03 3.37
CA LYS A 231 -19.20 -6.84 3.87
C LYS A 231 -20.50 -6.03 3.93
N GLU A 232 -20.45 -4.77 4.38
CA GLU A 232 -21.64 -3.90 4.43
C GLU A 232 -22.18 -3.54 3.04
N LYS A 233 -21.30 -3.12 2.12
CA LYS A 233 -21.68 -2.80 0.73
C LYS A 233 -22.32 -4.01 0.07
N ARG A 234 -21.74 -5.21 0.23
CA ARG A 234 -22.31 -6.45 -0.29
C ARG A 234 -23.66 -6.76 0.35
N ALA A 235 -23.80 -6.66 1.66
CA ALA A 235 -25.07 -6.90 2.34
C ALA A 235 -26.18 -5.95 1.83
N ALA A 236 -25.83 -4.70 1.53
CA ALA A 236 -26.75 -3.73 0.92
C ALA A 236 -27.18 -4.15 -0.50
N ILE A 237 -26.23 -4.55 -1.36
CA ILE A 237 -26.49 -5.04 -2.73
C ILE A 237 -27.40 -6.28 -2.70
N VAL A 238 -27.06 -7.27 -1.87
CA VAL A 238 -27.84 -8.51 -1.72
C VAL A 238 -29.27 -8.20 -1.25
N LYS A 239 -29.42 -7.30 -0.27
CA LYS A 239 -30.73 -6.87 0.23
C LYS A 239 -31.55 -6.18 -0.86
N GLU A 240 -30.93 -5.33 -1.66
CA GLU A 240 -31.58 -4.62 -2.76
C GLU A 240 -32.04 -5.57 -3.88
N LYS A 241 -31.15 -6.46 -4.35
CA LYS A 241 -31.48 -7.49 -5.34
C LYS A 241 -32.61 -8.40 -4.87
N THR A 242 -32.53 -8.84 -3.62
CA THR A 242 -33.58 -9.67 -3.00
C THR A 242 -34.92 -8.93 -2.95
N ALA A 243 -34.93 -7.64 -2.60
CA ALA A 243 -36.14 -6.82 -2.58
C ALA A 243 -36.75 -6.63 -3.98
N ARG A 244 -35.92 -6.63 -5.02
CA ARG A 244 -36.33 -6.57 -6.43
C ARG A 244 -36.74 -7.93 -7.01
N GLY A 245 -36.57 -9.02 -6.25
CA GLY A 245 -36.82 -10.39 -6.71
C GLY A 245 -35.81 -10.87 -7.76
N GLU A 246 -34.65 -10.23 -7.83
CA GLU A 246 -33.55 -10.62 -8.71
C GLU A 246 -32.85 -11.86 -8.16
N LYS A 247 -32.31 -12.69 -9.06
CA LYS A 247 -31.54 -13.87 -8.65
C LYS A 247 -30.15 -13.41 -8.20
N LEU A 248 -29.75 -13.82 -7.01
CA LEU A 248 -28.39 -13.64 -6.51
C LEU A 248 -27.44 -14.60 -7.23
N GLU A 249 -26.24 -14.13 -7.54
CA GLU A 249 -25.16 -14.97 -8.05
C GLU A 249 -24.47 -15.72 -6.89
N ASP A 250 -23.82 -16.86 -7.18
CA ASP A 250 -23.31 -17.75 -6.12
C ASP A 250 -22.23 -17.06 -5.26
N TRP A 251 -21.33 -16.27 -5.87
CA TRP A 251 -20.34 -15.43 -5.18
C TRP A 251 -20.97 -14.30 -4.32
N GLU A 252 -22.25 -13.95 -4.55
CA GLU A 252 -23.00 -12.99 -3.74
C GLU A 252 -23.65 -13.67 -2.52
N ILE A 253 -23.81 -15.00 -2.54
CA ILE A 253 -24.41 -15.81 -1.48
C ILE A 253 -23.32 -16.34 -0.54
N ASP A 254 -22.18 -16.78 -1.07
CA ASP A 254 -21.06 -17.32 -0.31
C ASP A 254 -19.72 -16.66 -0.73
N PRO A 255 -19.10 -15.82 0.13
CA PRO A 255 -17.79 -15.22 -0.18
C PRO A 255 -16.67 -16.23 -0.36
N GLU A 256 -16.73 -17.36 0.36
CA GLU A 256 -15.63 -18.33 0.41
C GLU A 256 -15.58 -19.18 -0.88
N GLU A 257 -16.69 -19.25 -1.64
CA GLU A 257 -16.76 -20.02 -2.89
C GLU A 257 -16.11 -19.30 -4.09
N GLY A 258 -15.85 -17.98 -4.00
CA GLY A 258 -15.23 -17.16 -5.05
C GLY A 258 -13.89 -16.54 -4.69
N SER A 259 -13.48 -16.67 -3.43
CA SER A 259 -12.17 -16.27 -2.90
C SER A 259 -11.31 -17.54 -2.84
N GLU A 260 -10.20 -17.61 -3.57
CA GLU A 260 -9.14 -18.60 -3.30
C GLU A 260 -8.41 -18.31 -1.96
N GLY A 261 -9.15 -17.82 -0.95
CA GLY A 261 -8.68 -17.61 0.41
C GLY A 261 -8.94 -18.87 1.22
N ASP A 262 -7.92 -19.32 1.95
CA ASP A 262 -7.99 -20.45 2.87
C ASP A 262 -9.23 -20.32 3.78
N GLU A 263 -10.00 -21.42 3.95
CA GLU A 263 -11.16 -21.58 4.86
C GLU A 263 -10.84 -21.31 6.36
N THR A 264 -9.69 -20.71 6.66
CA THR A 264 -9.17 -20.43 8.02
C THR A 264 -8.99 -18.94 8.32
N GLU A 265 -9.36 -18.05 7.39
CA GLU A 265 -9.21 -16.61 7.59
C GLU A 265 -10.12 -16.11 8.73
N ILE A 266 -9.50 -15.73 9.85
CA ILE A 266 -10.22 -15.24 11.04
C ILE A 266 -10.90 -13.93 10.66
N ASP A 267 -12.22 -13.84 10.83
CA ASP A 267 -12.98 -12.61 10.53
C ASP A 267 -12.55 -11.44 11.44
N THR A 268 -11.67 -10.58 10.94
CA THR A 268 -11.16 -9.39 11.65
C THR A 268 -12.11 -8.19 11.54
N SER A 269 -13.19 -8.26 10.77
CA SER A 269 -14.12 -7.13 10.57
C SER A 269 -14.79 -6.65 11.87
N ALA A 270 -14.83 -7.51 12.90
CA ALA A 270 -15.28 -7.15 14.24
C ALA A 270 -14.45 -6.02 14.86
N TYR A 271 -13.14 -5.92 14.57
CA TYR A 271 -12.26 -4.91 15.14
C TYR A 271 -12.67 -3.50 14.75
N ALA A 272 -13.10 -3.30 13.50
CA ALA A 272 -13.57 -2.01 13.01
C ALA A 272 -14.73 -1.45 13.86
N ARG A 273 -15.63 -2.33 14.31
CA ARG A 273 -16.79 -1.96 15.14
C ARG A 273 -16.44 -1.72 16.60
N LEU A 274 -15.35 -2.29 17.09
CA LEU A 274 -14.94 -2.22 18.50
C LEU A 274 -14.07 -1.00 18.83
N LEU A 275 -13.59 -0.29 17.80
CA LEU A 275 -12.79 0.92 17.99
C LEU A 275 -13.65 2.05 18.58
N THR A 276 -13.32 2.45 19.80
CA THR A 276 -14.03 3.52 20.52
C THR A 276 -13.66 4.90 19.97
N ASP A 277 -14.54 5.89 20.14
CA ASP A 277 -14.24 7.27 19.73
C ASP A 277 -12.98 7.82 20.43
N GLY A 278 -12.77 7.46 21.70
CA GLY A 278 -11.54 7.81 22.41
C GLY A 278 -10.28 7.19 21.80
N GLN A 279 -10.35 6.00 21.19
CA GLN A 279 -9.23 5.40 20.45
C GLN A 279 -9.02 6.07 19.08
N LYS A 280 -10.10 6.35 18.34
CA LYS A 280 -10.03 7.10 17.08
C LYS A 280 -9.33 8.45 17.28
N GLN A 281 -9.70 9.16 18.34
CA GLN A 281 -9.11 10.44 18.69
C GLN A 281 -7.61 10.35 19.00
N ARG A 282 -7.16 9.29 19.68
CA ARG A 282 -5.72 9.07 19.92
C ARG A 282 -4.95 8.78 18.63
N LEU A 283 -5.50 7.92 17.76
CA LEU A 283 -4.87 7.59 16.48
C LEU A 283 -4.75 8.82 15.57
N LEU A 284 -5.77 9.66 15.53
CA LEU A 284 -5.71 10.94 14.84
C LEU A 284 -4.64 11.85 15.44
N ASN A 285 -4.59 11.99 16.77
CA ASN A 285 -3.59 12.84 17.43
C ASN A 285 -2.16 12.34 17.15
N VAL A 286 -1.92 11.03 17.06
CA VAL A 286 -0.59 10.50 16.65
C VAL A 286 -0.15 11.05 15.30
N LEU A 287 -1.08 11.18 14.35
CA LEU A 287 -0.77 11.75 13.03
C LEU A 287 -0.59 13.28 13.10
N LEU A 288 -1.45 13.97 13.85
CA LEU A 288 -1.40 15.45 13.98
C LEU A 288 -0.19 15.93 14.79
N GLU A 289 0.24 15.19 15.81
CA GLU A 289 1.42 15.50 16.63
C GLU A 289 2.74 15.33 15.85
N GLN A 290 2.71 14.64 14.71
CA GLN A 290 3.82 14.55 13.76
C GLN A 290 3.95 15.77 12.83
N MET A 291 3.28 16.89 13.15
CA MET A 291 3.59 18.20 12.54
C MET A 291 5.11 18.34 12.39
N PRO A 292 5.61 18.92 11.28
CA PRO A 292 7.04 19.04 11.09
C PRO A 292 7.56 19.86 12.27
N ALA A 293 8.25 19.19 13.19
CA ALA A 293 9.33 19.84 13.90
C ALA A 293 10.15 20.45 12.77
N LYS A 294 10.24 21.78 12.76
CA LYS A 294 11.31 22.48 12.05
C LYS A 294 12.61 22.04 12.72
N ASP A 295 12.98 20.78 12.59
CA ASP A 295 14.26 20.27 13.02
C ASP A 295 15.24 20.73 11.95
N GLY A 296 15.76 21.93 12.22
CA GLY A 296 16.67 22.62 11.33
C GLY A 296 18.02 21.92 11.25
N ALA A 297 18.48 21.76 10.02
CA ALA A 297 19.79 22.24 9.63
C ALA A 297 19.57 23.24 8.49
N GLU A 298 20.40 24.27 8.43
CA GLU A 298 20.33 25.38 7.49
C GLU A 298 19.95 24.94 6.06
N GLY A 299 18.91 25.53 5.49
CA GLY A 299 18.79 25.63 4.03
C GLY A 299 17.46 25.20 3.39
N GLU A 300 16.86 24.09 3.80
CA GLU A 300 15.74 23.53 3.02
C GLU A 300 14.65 22.98 3.95
N GLY A 301 13.45 23.58 3.88
CA GLY A 301 12.26 23.09 4.57
C GLY A 301 11.75 21.79 3.96
N LYS A 302 12.57 20.74 3.94
CA LYS A 302 12.17 19.40 3.51
C LYS A 302 11.31 18.80 4.61
N LEU A 303 10.05 18.53 4.27
CA LEU A 303 9.14 17.79 5.14
C LEU A 303 9.73 16.41 5.45
N ARG A 304 9.46 15.93 6.67
CA ARG A 304 9.78 14.55 7.02
C ARG A 304 9.02 13.61 6.08
N LYS A 305 9.75 12.75 5.35
CA LYS A 305 9.17 11.66 4.57
C LYS A 305 8.30 10.80 5.50
N MET A 306 7.00 10.67 5.20
CA MET A 306 6.10 9.81 5.97
C MET A 306 6.59 8.37 5.92
N SER A 307 6.67 7.70 7.06
CA SER A 307 6.94 6.27 7.09
C SER A 307 5.75 5.49 6.52
N GLU A 308 5.97 4.25 6.11
CA GLU A 308 4.88 3.40 5.62
C GLU A 308 3.76 3.24 6.65
N GLY A 309 4.11 3.12 7.94
CA GLY A 309 3.12 3.11 9.01
C GLY A 309 2.31 4.40 9.14
N ASP A 310 2.91 5.57 8.85
CA ASP A 310 2.19 6.85 8.87
C ASP A 310 1.23 6.99 7.68
N ARG A 311 1.61 6.47 6.51
CA ARG A 311 0.74 6.43 5.32
C ARG A 311 -0.50 5.58 5.56
N ILE A 312 -0.31 4.36 6.07
CA ILE A 312 -1.43 3.47 6.38
C ILE A 312 -2.29 4.05 7.53
N LEU A 313 -1.67 4.71 8.51
CA LEU A 313 -2.42 5.43 9.54
C LEU A 313 -3.26 6.55 8.94
N LEU A 314 -2.72 7.35 8.01
CA LEU A 314 -3.45 8.40 7.30
C LEU A 314 -4.68 7.82 6.58
N GLU A 315 -4.54 6.71 5.87
CA GLU A 315 -5.66 6.01 5.22
C GLU A 315 -6.75 5.62 6.23
N LEU A 316 -6.35 5.03 7.35
CA LEU A 316 -7.27 4.60 8.40
C LEU A 316 -8.04 5.79 8.99
N VAL A 317 -7.36 6.88 9.35
CA VAL A 317 -7.99 8.02 10.05
C VAL A 317 -8.81 8.90 9.12
N ALA A 318 -8.49 8.96 7.82
CA ALA A 318 -9.21 9.77 6.84
C ALA A 318 -10.70 9.40 6.75
N ARG A 319 -11.03 8.13 7.01
CA ARG A 319 -12.40 7.59 7.02
C ARG A 319 -13.31 8.22 8.07
N TRP A 320 -12.76 8.86 9.10
CA TRP A 320 -13.56 9.42 10.19
C TRP A 320 -14.03 10.85 9.94
N GLY A 321 -13.59 11.49 8.86
CA GLY A 321 -14.05 12.83 8.49
C GLY A 321 -13.73 13.92 9.51
N ASP A 322 -12.65 13.76 10.29
CA ASP A 322 -12.28 14.77 11.30
C ASP A 322 -11.62 15.98 10.62
N ASP A 323 -12.27 17.14 10.69
CA ASP A 323 -11.85 18.36 10.02
C ASP A 323 -10.42 18.81 10.38
N ARG A 324 -9.89 18.45 11.56
CA ARG A 324 -8.50 18.78 11.93
C ARG A 324 -7.50 18.09 11.00
N LEU A 325 -7.83 16.89 10.50
CA LEU A 325 -7.01 16.20 9.51
C LEU A 325 -7.03 16.94 8.18
N ALA A 326 -8.20 17.39 7.73
CA ALA A 326 -8.30 18.19 6.50
C ALA A 326 -7.47 19.47 6.60
N VAL A 327 -7.56 20.21 7.72
CA VAL A 327 -6.72 21.39 7.97
C VAL A 327 -5.24 21.05 7.89
N PHE A 328 -4.82 19.98 8.56
CA PHE A 328 -3.43 19.51 8.53
C PHE A 328 -2.94 19.20 7.12
N LEU A 329 -3.71 18.43 6.34
CA LEU A 329 -3.35 18.07 4.97
C LEU A 329 -3.37 19.29 4.03
N LEU A 330 -4.28 20.25 4.24
CA LEU A 330 -4.29 21.51 3.50
C LEU A 330 -3.03 22.35 3.73
N GLU A 331 -2.51 22.36 4.96
CA GLU A 331 -1.25 23.04 5.26
C GLU A 331 -0.07 22.38 4.53
N GLN A 332 -0.03 21.04 4.48
CA GLN A 332 0.96 20.29 3.72
C GLN A 332 0.87 20.59 2.22
N LEU A 333 -0.35 20.62 1.67
CA LEU A 333 -0.61 20.94 0.27
C LEU A 333 -0.13 22.35 -0.09
N LYS A 334 -0.44 23.35 0.76
CA LYS A 334 0.00 24.74 0.58
C LYS A 334 1.51 24.92 0.69
N ALA A 335 2.19 24.08 1.46
CA ALA A 335 3.64 24.13 1.63
C ALA A 335 4.42 23.58 0.43
N ASN A 336 3.80 22.77 -0.44
CA ASN A 336 4.49 22.06 -1.54
C ASN A 336 3.76 22.20 -2.89
N PRO A 337 3.56 23.43 -3.40
CA PRO A 337 2.79 23.65 -4.64
C PRO A 337 3.42 22.96 -5.87
N ASP A 338 4.73 22.70 -5.84
CA ASP A 338 5.50 22.24 -7.00
C ASP A 338 5.71 20.71 -7.04
N VAL A 339 4.94 19.93 -6.27
CA VAL A 339 5.03 18.45 -6.27
C VAL A 339 3.69 17.84 -6.74
N PRO A 340 3.41 17.79 -8.06
CA PRO A 340 2.09 17.42 -8.59
C PRO A 340 1.58 16.06 -8.12
N TYR A 341 2.44 15.05 -8.10
CA TYR A 341 2.05 13.70 -7.65
C TYR A 341 1.57 13.69 -6.20
N LEU A 342 2.38 14.24 -5.29
CA LEU A 342 2.02 14.36 -3.87
C LEU A 342 0.74 15.19 -3.69
N ASN A 343 0.62 16.27 -4.45
CA ASN A 343 -0.53 17.15 -4.41
C ASN A 343 -1.83 16.45 -4.82
N SER A 344 -1.78 15.60 -5.85
CA SER A 344 -2.93 14.76 -6.22
C SER A 344 -3.36 13.85 -5.07
N GLN A 345 -2.40 13.17 -4.43
CA GLN A 345 -2.68 12.29 -3.29
C GLN A 345 -3.28 13.07 -2.11
N LEU A 346 -2.71 14.22 -1.76
CA LEU A 346 -3.21 15.07 -0.68
C LEU A 346 -4.62 15.59 -0.97
N MET A 347 -4.89 16.05 -2.18
CA MET A 347 -6.22 16.52 -2.59
C MET A 347 -7.28 15.41 -2.49
N GLU A 348 -6.94 14.18 -2.91
CA GLU A 348 -7.82 13.02 -2.78
C GLU A 348 -8.16 12.76 -1.30
N LYS A 349 -7.17 12.76 -0.40
CA LYS A 349 -7.41 12.54 1.03
C LYS A 349 -8.19 13.67 1.69
N ILE A 350 -7.91 14.92 1.34
CA ILE A 350 -8.69 16.08 1.82
C ILE A 350 -10.14 15.96 1.35
N ALA A 351 -10.38 15.59 0.09
CA ALA A 351 -11.72 15.40 -0.45
C ALA A 351 -12.48 14.26 0.25
N LEU A 352 -11.79 13.17 0.60
CA LEU A 352 -12.35 12.09 1.39
C LEU A 352 -12.76 12.56 2.80
N VAL A 353 -11.89 13.28 3.50
CA VAL A 353 -12.17 13.80 4.85
C VAL A 353 -13.31 14.82 4.84
N LEU A 354 -13.30 15.72 3.85
CA LEU A 354 -14.31 16.76 3.75
C LEU A 354 -15.66 16.23 3.26
N ASP A 355 -15.67 15.13 2.50
CA ASP A 355 -16.88 14.55 1.91
C ASP A 355 -17.73 15.54 1.09
N ASP A 356 -17.12 16.63 0.60
CA ASP A 356 -17.80 17.66 -0.20
C ASP A 356 -17.68 17.35 -1.70
N GLN A 357 -18.81 17.39 -2.42
CA GLN A 357 -18.85 17.01 -3.83
C GLN A 357 -17.96 17.90 -4.70
N ARG A 358 -17.94 19.21 -4.45
CA ARG A 358 -17.16 20.15 -5.26
C ARG A 358 -15.67 20.01 -4.98
N VAL A 359 -15.28 19.75 -3.73
CA VAL A 359 -13.91 19.40 -3.37
C VAL A 359 -13.47 18.10 -4.07
N LYS A 360 -14.33 17.07 -4.09
CA LYS A 360 -14.07 15.80 -4.82
C LYS A 360 -13.87 16.02 -6.32
N ASP A 361 -14.76 16.78 -6.95
CA ASP A 361 -14.67 17.06 -8.39
C ASP A 361 -13.36 17.78 -8.75
N LEU A 362 -12.91 18.72 -7.90
CA LEU A 362 -11.64 19.43 -8.07
C LEU A 362 -10.43 18.51 -7.88
N ALA A 363 -10.46 17.61 -6.88
CA ALA A 363 -9.42 16.60 -6.67
C ALA A 363 -9.31 15.64 -7.86
N GLU A 364 -10.44 15.11 -8.34
CA GLU A 364 -10.47 14.19 -9.48
C GLU A 364 -9.91 14.86 -10.74
N ARG A 365 -10.30 16.10 -11.01
CA ARG A 365 -9.80 16.87 -12.15
C ARG A 365 -8.28 17.09 -12.08
N TYR A 366 -7.75 17.39 -10.90
CA TYR A 366 -6.30 17.51 -10.73
C TYR A 366 -5.60 16.17 -10.92
N GLY A 367 -6.19 15.10 -10.38
CA GLY A 367 -5.68 13.72 -10.51
C GLY A 367 -5.61 13.21 -11.94
N ARG A 368 -6.41 13.74 -12.87
CA ARG A 368 -6.31 13.40 -14.29
C ARG A 368 -5.11 14.03 -15.01
N ILE A 369 -4.54 15.11 -14.46
CA ILE A 369 -3.53 15.93 -15.17
C ILE A 369 -2.22 16.09 -14.40
N TYR A 370 -2.06 15.44 -13.24
CA TYR A 370 -0.88 15.68 -12.40
C TYR A 370 0.43 15.27 -13.08
N TYR A 371 0.38 14.26 -13.97
CA TYR A 371 1.52 13.69 -14.69
C TYR A 371 1.78 14.37 -16.05
N GLU A 372 0.93 15.32 -16.46
CA GLU A 372 1.00 15.94 -17.78
C GLU A 372 2.07 17.04 -17.82
N ASP A 373 3.21 16.74 -18.44
CA ASP A 373 4.34 17.68 -18.58
C ASP A 373 4.34 18.44 -19.92
N SER A 374 3.33 18.22 -20.76
CA SER A 374 3.23 18.89 -22.06
C SER A 374 2.82 20.37 -21.93
N GLU A 375 3.21 21.20 -22.91
CA GLU A 375 2.87 22.63 -22.90
C GLU A 375 1.45 22.91 -23.43
N GLU A 376 0.83 21.98 -24.18
CA GLU A 376 -0.48 22.19 -24.82
C GLU A 376 -1.55 21.27 -24.24
N ILE A 377 -2.60 21.87 -23.66
CA ILE A 377 -3.80 21.19 -23.18
C ILE A 377 -4.58 20.55 -24.34
N THR A 378 -5.00 19.29 -24.19
CA THR A 378 -5.88 18.62 -25.15
C THR A 378 -7.32 19.17 -25.08
N ASP A 379 -8.09 19.06 -26.17
CA ASP A 379 -9.48 19.58 -26.20
C ASP A 379 -10.37 18.90 -25.11
N ASP A 380 -10.10 17.65 -24.76
CA ASP A 380 -10.80 16.91 -23.69
C ASP A 380 -10.49 17.47 -22.28
N ASP A 381 -9.26 17.95 -22.05
CA ASP A 381 -8.84 18.58 -20.80
C ASP A 381 -9.26 20.06 -20.70
N ALA A 382 -9.50 20.71 -21.84
CA ALA A 382 -10.01 22.08 -21.90
C ALA A 382 -11.48 22.17 -21.43
N GLU A 383 -12.30 21.14 -21.68
CA GLU A 383 -13.68 21.05 -21.17
C GLU A 383 -13.72 20.86 -19.65
N ALA A 384 -12.70 20.21 -19.06
CA ALA A 384 -12.59 20.10 -17.62
C ALA A 384 -12.56 21.50 -16.96
N VAL A 385 -12.04 22.54 -17.63
CA VAL A 385 -11.77 23.90 -17.07
C VAL A 385 -13.03 24.73 -16.79
N VAL A 386 -14.20 24.40 -17.34
CA VAL A 386 -15.40 25.25 -17.17
C VAL A 386 -15.93 25.13 -15.74
N MET A 387 -15.41 25.97 -14.83
CA MET A 387 -16.13 26.34 -13.63
C MET A 387 -17.44 26.98 -14.10
N GLU A 388 -18.56 26.30 -13.88
CA GLU A 388 -19.88 26.92 -13.97
C GLU A 388 -19.86 28.11 -12.99
N LYS A 389 -19.62 29.31 -13.53
CA LYS A 389 -19.86 30.56 -12.82
C LYS A 389 -21.36 30.59 -12.58
N THR A 390 -21.77 30.23 -11.37
CA THR A 390 -23.12 30.53 -10.92
C THR A 390 -23.28 32.05 -10.96
N ASP A 391 -24.09 32.52 -11.90
CA ASP A 391 -24.54 33.89 -12.02
C ASP A 391 -25.17 34.35 -10.70
N THR A 392 -24.48 35.24 -9.99
CA THR A 392 -25.14 36.18 -9.10
C THR A 392 -24.46 37.53 -9.17
N ASP A 393 -25.29 38.53 -9.49
CA ASP A 393 -25.14 39.97 -9.36
C ASP A 393 -24.13 40.71 -10.24
N THR A 394 -24.62 41.18 -11.39
CA THR A 394 -24.37 42.56 -11.82
C THR A 394 -25.67 43.15 -12.40
N PRO A 395 -26.15 44.32 -11.93
CA PRO A 395 -27.46 44.85 -12.31
C PRO A 395 -27.48 45.44 -13.73
N GLU A 396 -28.58 45.17 -14.44
CA GLU A 396 -28.97 45.76 -15.72
C GLU A 396 -29.03 47.30 -15.66
N ILE A 397 -28.47 47.94 -16.69
CA ILE A 397 -28.84 49.30 -17.11
C ILE A 397 -29.03 49.28 -18.64
N PRO A 398 -30.10 49.90 -19.18
CA PRO A 398 -30.84 49.35 -20.32
C PRO A 398 -30.44 49.89 -21.70
N GLU A 399 -30.94 49.16 -22.70
CA GLU A 399 -30.95 49.43 -24.14
C GLU A 399 -31.32 50.86 -24.55
N THR A 400 -30.61 51.39 -25.55
CA THR A 400 -31.21 52.29 -26.56
C THR A 400 -30.50 52.17 -27.90
N GLY A 401 -31.26 51.80 -28.95
CA GLY A 401 -31.16 52.41 -30.29
C GLY A 401 -30.53 51.60 -31.44
N GLU A 402 -31.37 50.85 -32.18
CA GLU A 402 -31.16 50.36 -33.56
C GLU A 402 -31.09 51.52 -34.61
N PRO A 403 -31.00 51.26 -35.95
CA PRO A 403 -30.05 50.45 -36.74
C PRO A 403 -29.56 51.19 -38.03
N SER A 404 -28.49 50.74 -38.71
CA SER A 404 -28.47 50.68 -40.21
C SER A 404 -27.14 50.20 -40.84
N LYS A 405 -27.27 49.11 -41.62
CA LYS A 405 -26.79 48.82 -42.99
C LYS A 405 -25.29 48.66 -43.33
N GLU A 406 -24.98 47.41 -43.71
CA GLU A 406 -24.31 46.93 -44.95
C GLU A 406 -23.11 47.72 -45.51
N ALA A 407 -21.92 47.10 -45.54
CA ALA A 407 -21.42 46.39 -46.73
C ALA A 407 -19.97 45.91 -46.51
N ASP A 408 -19.69 44.73 -47.06
CA ASP A 408 -18.46 43.94 -46.96
C ASP A 408 -17.16 44.67 -47.33
N ALA A 409 -16.09 44.43 -46.56
CA ALA A 409 -14.76 44.15 -47.08
C ALA A 409 -13.82 43.63 -45.96
N ASP A 410 -13.14 42.53 -46.29
CA ASP A 410 -11.94 41.98 -45.66
C ASP A 410 -12.08 41.33 -44.28
N ILE A 411 -12.43 40.04 -44.33
CA ILE A 411 -12.04 39.03 -43.33
C ILE A 411 -10.51 38.90 -43.38
N GLU A 412 -9.81 39.81 -42.70
CA GLU A 412 -8.57 39.42 -42.03
C GLU A 412 -9.00 38.66 -40.78
N SER A 413 -8.80 37.35 -40.84
CA SER A 413 -8.76 36.46 -39.68
C SER A 413 -7.73 37.01 -38.70
N ALA A 414 -8.16 37.96 -37.86
CA ALA A 414 -7.51 38.31 -36.63
C ALA A 414 -7.56 37.04 -35.78
N GLY A 415 -6.48 36.27 -35.87
CA GLY A 415 -6.23 35.15 -34.99
C GLY A 415 -6.33 35.67 -33.57
N SER A 416 -7.47 35.40 -32.94
CA SER A 416 -7.57 35.34 -31.50
C SER A 416 -6.59 34.25 -31.08
N LYS A 417 -5.34 34.65 -30.85
CA LYS A 417 -4.40 33.87 -30.05
C LYS A 417 -4.99 33.88 -28.64
N VAL A 418 -6.02 33.07 -28.42
CA VAL A 418 -6.30 32.52 -27.11
C VAL A 418 -5.00 31.83 -26.74
N LYS A 419 -4.23 32.41 -25.82
CA LYS A 419 -3.09 31.71 -25.23
C LYS A 419 -3.68 30.40 -24.69
N ARG A 420 -3.35 29.28 -25.33
CA ARG A 420 -3.67 27.96 -24.76
C ARG A 420 -2.94 27.92 -23.42
N LYS A 421 -3.69 27.67 -22.34
CA LYS A 421 -3.11 27.49 -21.02
C LYS A 421 -2.18 26.27 -21.07
N THR A 422 -1.12 26.26 -20.26
CA THR A 422 -0.29 25.06 -20.08
C THR A 422 -0.91 24.14 -19.01
N TYR A 423 -0.54 22.87 -18.98
CA TYR A 423 -0.95 21.98 -17.88
C TYR A 423 -0.46 22.47 -16.51
N GLY A 424 0.71 23.12 -16.45
CA GLY A 424 1.19 23.78 -15.23
C GLY A 424 0.27 24.91 -14.75
N GLU A 425 -0.18 25.78 -15.66
CA GLU A 425 -1.15 26.84 -15.35
C GLU A 425 -2.51 26.26 -14.90
N LEU A 426 -2.96 25.18 -15.55
CA LEU A 426 -4.20 24.50 -15.20
C LEU A 426 -4.11 23.83 -13.81
N ARG A 427 -3.00 23.15 -13.50
CA ARG A 427 -2.75 22.58 -12.17
C ARG A 427 -2.78 23.66 -11.10
N ALA A 428 -2.15 24.80 -11.33
CA ALA A 428 -2.15 25.91 -10.37
C ALA A 428 -3.57 26.49 -10.15
N GLU A 429 -4.39 26.59 -11.20
CA GLU A 429 -5.78 27.04 -11.09
C GLU A 429 -6.64 26.05 -10.30
N LEU A 430 -6.55 24.76 -10.62
CA LEU A 430 -7.26 23.69 -9.90
C LEU A 430 -6.85 23.65 -8.43
N MET A 431 -5.55 23.76 -8.15
CA MET A 431 -5.01 23.80 -6.80
C MET A 431 -5.59 24.98 -6.01
N SER A 432 -5.57 26.18 -6.60
CA SER A 432 -6.10 27.39 -5.98
C SER A 432 -7.61 27.28 -5.70
N ALA A 433 -8.38 26.79 -6.68
CA ALA A 433 -9.82 26.56 -6.52
C ALA A 433 -10.11 25.52 -5.43
N PHE A 434 -9.32 24.44 -5.37
CA PHE A 434 -9.46 23.38 -4.38
C PHE A 434 -9.18 23.89 -2.97
N VAL A 435 -8.09 24.61 -2.77
CA VAL A 435 -7.74 25.21 -1.46
C VAL A 435 -8.85 26.15 -1.01
N LEU A 436 -9.30 27.05 -1.89
CA LEU A 436 -10.37 27.99 -1.58
C LEU A 436 -11.68 27.28 -1.20
N GLN A 437 -12.11 26.29 -1.99
CA GLN A 437 -13.33 25.54 -1.72
C GLN A 437 -13.22 24.77 -0.40
N SER A 438 -12.09 24.12 -0.14
CA SER A 438 -11.86 23.37 1.09
C SER A 438 -11.90 24.27 2.32
N GLU A 439 -11.29 25.46 2.25
CA GLU A 439 -11.34 26.47 3.32
C GLU A 439 -12.77 26.98 3.55
N GLN A 440 -13.58 27.13 2.51
CA GLN A 440 -14.99 27.49 2.63
C GLN A 440 -15.81 26.41 3.34
N VAL A 441 -15.61 25.14 2.97
CA VAL A 441 -16.29 23.99 3.61
C VAL A 441 -15.91 23.92 5.09
N LEU A 442 -14.63 24.10 5.44
CA LEU A 442 -14.15 24.13 6.83
C LEU A 442 -14.68 25.33 7.63
N ALA A 443 -14.96 26.44 6.96
CA ALA A 443 -15.51 27.65 7.58
C ALA A 443 -17.05 27.60 7.76
N ASP A 444 -17.75 26.61 7.20
CA ASP A 444 -19.20 26.49 7.28
C ASP A 444 -19.68 26.31 8.73
N PRO A 445 -20.51 27.23 9.27
CA PRO A 445 -21.05 27.12 10.61
C PRO A 445 -21.84 25.83 10.88
N GLU A 446 -22.55 25.28 9.88
CA GLU A 446 -23.33 24.04 10.03
C GLU A 446 -22.41 22.83 10.23
N ARG A 447 -21.29 22.80 9.52
CA ARG A 447 -20.24 21.78 9.70
C ARG A 447 -19.55 21.91 11.06
N GLN A 448 -19.22 23.13 11.48
CA GLN A 448 -18.61 23.38 12.80
C GLN A 448 -19.54 23.03 13.97
N LEU A 449 -20.86 23.01 13.76
CA LEU A 449 -21.85 22.56 14.72
C LEU A 449 -21.95 21.02 14.77
N ALA A 450 -21.74 20.33 13.65
CA ALA A 450 -21.72 18.87 13.57
C ALA A 450 -20.40 18.26 14.12
N ALA A 451 -19.31 19.04 14.13
CA ALA A 451 -18.01 18.64 14.66
C ALA A 451 -17.86 18.78 16.19
N LYS A 452 -18.90 19.24 16.91
CA LYS A 452 -18.96 19.35 18.38
C LYS A 452 -19.88 18.31 18.98
#